data_AF-A0A843GXZ8-F1
#
_entry.id   AF-A0A843GXZ8-F1
#
_cell.length_a   1.000
_cell.length_b   1.000
_cell.length_c   1.000
_cell.angle_alpha   90.00
_cell.angle_beta   90.00
_cell.angle_gamma   90.00
#
_symmetry.space_group_name_H-M   'P 1'
#
loop_
_entity.id
_entity.type
_entity.pdbx_description
1 polymer ?
#
loop_
_entity_poly.entity_id
_entity_poly.type
_entity_poly.pdbx_seq_one_letter_code
_entity_poly.pdbx_strand_id
1 'polypeptide(L)'
;MKKMYIVTYHNGEYEDSVEFNLVAFSNREDAEFFIEEIIEYWDNPEYPPYLNFLLNPEIHSSLRWMGIQLDENAFDVQEIPFLF
;
A
#
# COMPACT_ATOMS: atom_id res chain seq x y z
N MET A 1 -13.12 18.98 -9.94
CA MET A 1 -11.85 18.25 -10.13
C MET A 1 -12.07 16.82 -9.68
N LYS A 2 -11.65 15.83 -10.48
CA LYS A 2 -11.59 14.45 -9.99
C LYS A 2 -10.40 14.34 -9.04
N LYS A 3 -10.51 13.50 -8.02
CA LYS A 3 -9.45 13.20 -7.05
C LYS A 3 -9.02 11.75 -7.24
N MET A 4 -7.79 11.46 -6.91
CA MET A 4 -7.24 10.11 -6.85
C MET A 4 -6.50 9.96 -5.52
N TYR A 5 -6.55 8.77 -4.95
CA TYR A 5 -5.99 8.47 -3.64
C TYR A 5 -4.92 7.40 -3.83
N ILE A 6 -3.67 7.72 -3.52
CA ILE A 6 -2.55 6.80 -3.65
C ILE A 6 -2.25 6.21 -2.28
N VAL A 7 -2.21 4.88 -2.20
CA VAL A 7 -1.71 4.17 -1.02
C VAL A 7 -0.19 4.08 -1.11
N THR A 8 0.47 4.59 -0.09
CA THR A 8 1.92 4.61 0.06
C THR A 8 2.35 3.81 1.28
N TYR A 9 3.50 3.16 1.21
CA TYR A 9 4.12 2.45 2.32
C TYR A 9 5.51 3.00 2.61
N HIS A 10 5.82 3.25 3.89
CA HIS A 10 7.07 3.80 4.37
C HIS A 10 7.86 2.75 5.16
N ASN A 11 9.00 2.30 4.63
CA ASN A 11 9.86 1.36 5.35
C ASN A 11 10.87 2.11 6.24
N GLY A 12 10.50 2.43 7.49
CA GLY A 12 11.42 2.97 8.52
C GLY A 12 10.90 4.22 9.25
N GLU A 13 11.61 4.63 10.30
CA GLU A 13 11.36 5.91 11.00
C GLU A 13 11.92 7.08 10.17
N TYR A 14 11.03 7.85 9.54
CA TYR A 14 11.12 9.17 8.88
C TYR A 14 12.45 9.68 8.24
N GLU A 15 13.64 9.52 8.83
CA GLU A 15 14.90 10.06 8.28
C GLU A 15 15.52 9.19 7.17
N ASP A 16 15.29 7.88 7.17
CA ASP A 16 15.77 6.93 6.13
C ASP A 16 14.64 6.15 5.44
N SER A 17 13.38 6.59 5.61
CA SER A 17 12.23 5.85 5.10
C SER A 17 12.20 5.85 3.57
N VAL A 18 12.16 4.65 2.99
CA VAL A 18 11.88 4.49 1.55
C VAL A 18 10.36 4.46 1.36
N GLU A 19 9.86 5.35 0.49
CA GLU A 19 8.44 5.42 0.13
C GLU A 19 8.15 4.56 -1.10
N PHE A 20 7.11 3.74 -1.01
CA PHE A 20 6.63 2.88 -2.07
C PHE A 20 5.18 3.22 -2.44
N ASN A 21 4.96 3.69 -3.66
CA ASN A 21 3.62 3.83 -4.22
C ASN A 21 3.06 2.45 -4.58
N LEU A 22 2.03 2.00 -3.88
CA LEU A 22 1.49 0.65 -4.04
C LEU A 22 0.40 0.60 -5.13
N VAL A 23 -0.62 1.43 -4.98
CA VAL A 23 -1.84 1.38 -5.81
C VAL A 23 -2.60 2.71 -5.70
N ALA A 24 -3.43 3.00 -6.70
CA ALA A 24 -4.26 4.21 -6.75
C ALA A 24 -5.75 3.89 -6.83
N PHE A 25 -6.56 4.64 -6.09
CA PHE A 25 -8.01 4.51 -5.99
C PHE A 25 -8.74 5.79 -6.38
N SER A 26 -10.00 5.65 -6.78
CA SER A 26 -10.85 6.80 -7.14
C SER A 26 -11.61 7.39 -5.95
N ASN A 27 -11.65 6.69 -4.82
CA ASN A 27 -12.22 7.13 -3.55
C ASN A 27 -11.26 6.80 -2.40
N ARG A 28 -11.44 7.45 -1.25
CA ARG A 28 -10.58 7.28 -0.07
C ARG A 28 -10.91 6.02 0.72
N GLU A 29 -12.20 5.68 0.83
CA GLU A 29 -12.67 4.54 1.61
C GLU A 29 -12.11 3.21 1.07
N ASP A 30 -12.05 3.04 -0.25
CA ASP A 30 -11.42 1.88 -0.91
C ASP A 30 -9.91 1.84 -0.66
N ALA A 31 -9.25 2.99 -0.59
CA ALA A 31 -7.81 3.08 -0.31
C ALA A 31 -7.49 2.67 1.14
N GLU A 32 -8.31 3.12 2.08
CA GLU A 32 -8.21 2.75 3.50
C GLU A 32 -8.56 1.26 3.70
N PHE A 33 -9.64 0.78 3.08
CA PHE A 33 -10.01 -0.63 3.09
C PHE A 33 -8.92 -1.53 2.51
N PHE A 34 -8.24 -1.09 1.44
CA PHE A 34 -7.10 -1.81 0.89
C PHE A 34 -5.92 -1.95 1.88
N ILE A 35 -5.69 -0.95 2.73
CA ILE A 35 -4.64 -1.02 3.77
C ILE A 35 -4.95 -2.12 4.79
N GLU A 36 -6.21 -2.23 5.23
CA GLU A 36 -6.63 -3.29 6.15
C GLU A 36 -6.43 -4.67 5.52
N GLU A 37 -6.89 -4.84 4.28
CA GLU A 37 -6.80 -6.10 3.53
C GLU A 37 -5.35 -6.51 3.25
N ILE A 38 -4.44 -5.57 2.94
CA ILE A 38 -3.05 -5.92 2.65
C ILE A 38 -2.28 -6.36 3.89
N ILE A 39 -2.59 -5.80 5.05
CA ILE A 39 -2.00 -6.21 6.33
C ILE A 39 -2.46 -7.63 6.66
N GLU A 40 -3.75 -7.91 6.53
CA GLU A 40 -4.28 -9.27 6.75
C GLU A 40 -3.66 -10.29 5.79
N TYR A 41 -3.52 -9.94 4.51
CA TYR A 41 -2.81 -10.77 3.52
C TYR A 41 -1.33 -10.98 3.85
N TRP A 42 -0.69 -9.98 4.46
CA TRP A 42 0.71 -10.10 4.82
C TRP A 42 0.95 -11.14 5.91
N ASP A 43 0.06 -11.18 6.89
CA ASP A 43 0.05 -12.14 8.00
C ASP A 43 -0.49 -13.51 7.59
N ASN A 44 -1.42 -13.55 6.63
CA ASN A 44 -2.02 -14.76 6.09
C ASN A 44 -2.08 -14.74 4.56
N PRO A 45 -0.98 -15.10 3.86
CA PRO A 45 -0.89 -14.99 2.40
C PRO A 45 -1.82 -15.92 1.61
N GLU A 46 -2.60 -16.77 2.28
CA GLU A 46 -3.68 -17.55 1.66
C GLU A 46 -4.98 -16.75 1.50
N TYR A 47 -5.07 -15.54 2.07
CA TYR A 47 -6.29 -14.75 2.16
C TYR A 47 -6.06 -13.24 1.93
N PRO A 48 -6.83 -12.57 1.07
CA PRO A 48 -7.42 -13.05 -0.18
C PRO A 48 -6.43 -12.97 -1.37
N PRO A 49 -6.45 -13.96 -2.29
CA PRO A 49 -5.43 -14.11 -3.33
C PRO A 49 -5.43 -13.00 -4.40
N TYR A 50 -6.48 -12.18 -4.48
CA TYR A 50 -6.55 -11.10 -5.47
C TYR A 50 -5.62 -9.92 -5.13
N LEU A 51 -5.25 -9.74 -3.85
CA LEU A 51 -4.38 -8.64 -3.41
C LEU A 51 -2.98 -8.74 -3.99
N ASN A 52 -2.49 -9.95 -4.25
CA ASN A 52 -1.23 -10.16 -4.96
C ASN A 52 -1.22 -9.57 -6.38
N PHE A 53 -2.40 -9.41 -7.01
CA PHE A 53 -2.52 -8.76 -8.32
C PHE A 53 -2.60 -7.23 -8.22
N LEU A 54 -3.00 -6.70 -7.06
CA LEU A 54 -3.13 -5.26 -6.83
C LEU A 54 -1.82 -4.63 -6.40
N LEU A 55 -0.98 -5.39 -5.69
CA LEU A 55 0.37 -4.96 -5.38
C LEU A 55 1.24 -4.92 -6.63
N ASN A 56 2.10 -3.91 -6.69
CA ASN A 56 3.24 -3.97 -7.59
C ASN A 56 4.10 -5.22 -7.23
N PRO A 57 4.28 -6.19 -8.15
CA PRO A 57 4.96 -7.45 -7.84
C PRO A 57 6.42 -7.29 -7.40
N GLU A 58 7.11 -6.27 -7.93
CA GLU A 58 8.50 -5.97 -7.57
C GLU A 58 8.58 -5.45 -6.13
N ILE A 59 7.63 -4.60 -5.73
CA ILE A 59 7.55 -4.06 -4.37
C ILE A 59 7.21 -5.17 -3.38
N HIS A 60 6.17 -5.97 -3.66
CA HIS A 60 5.79 -7.10 -2.80
C HIS A 60 6.96 -8.07 -2.58
N SER A 61 7.64 -8.45 -3.67
CA SER A 61 8.80 -9.34 -3.58
C SER A 61 9.91 -8.70 -2.76
N SER A 62 10.26 -7.44 -3.03
CA SER A 62 11.34 -6.73 -2.33
C SER A 62 11.07 -6.62 -0.83
N LEU A 63 9.84 -6.24 -0.45
CA LEU A 63 9.44 -6.11 0.96
C LEU A 63 9.53 -7.46 1.70
N ARG A 64 9.10 -8.57 1.06
CA ARG A 64 9.24 -9.93 1.62
C ARG A 64 10.71 -10.36 1.73
N TRP A 65 11.52 -10.12 0.71
CA TRP A 65 12.96 -10.42 0.71
C TRP A 65 13.71 -9.68 1.81
N MET A 66 13.27 -8.46 2.15
CA MET A 66 13.83 -7.67 3.24
C MET A 66 13.36 -8.13 4.63
N GLY A 67 12.43 -9.09 4.72
CA GLY A 67 11.91 -9.59 5.99
C GLY A 67 11.07 -8.56 6.75
N ILE A 68 10.47 -7.62 6.04
CA ILE A 68 9.69 -6.52 6.62
C ILE A 68 8.37 -7.06 7.18
N GLN A 69 8.04 -6.64 8.40
CA GLN A 69 6.69 -6.72 8.94
C GLN A 69 5.95 -5.43 8.56
N LEU A 70 4.75 -5.57 8.01
CA LEU A 70 3.92 -4.40 7.74
C LEU A 70 3.38 -3.86 9.07
N ASP A 71 3.37 -2.53 9.18
CA ASP A 71 2.76 -1.78 10.29
C ASP A 71 1.68 -0.89 9.67
N GLU A 72 0.48 -0.88 10.23
CA GLU A 72 -0.61 -0.01 9.78
C GLU A 72 -0.21 1.47 9.80
N ASN A 73 0.64 1.86 10.76
CA ASN A 73 1.11 3.23 10.92
C ASN A 73 2.15 3.63 9.86
N ALA A 74 2.66 2.66 9.09
CA ALA A 74 3.58 2.88 7.99
C ALA A 74 2.87 3.10 6.65
N PHE A 75 1.54 3.07 6.62
CA PHE A 75 0.76 3.40 5.44
C PHE A 75 0.23 4.83 5.49
N ASP A 76 0.19 5.48 4.32
CA ASP A 76 -0.50 6.75 4.15
C ASP A 76 -1.33 6.75 2.85
N VAL A 77 -2.43 7.51 2.88
CA VAL A 77 -3.32 7.72 1.74
C VAL A 77 -3.19 9.17 1.27
N GLN A 78 -2.41 9.37 0.22
CA GLN A 78 -2.18 10.68 -0.35
C GLN A 78 -3.29 11.06 -1.33
N GLU A 79 -3.98 12.17 -1.08
CA GLU A 79 -4.94 12.75 -2.03
C GLU A 79 -4.19 13.57 -3.08
N ILE A 80 -4.28 13.15 -4.35
CA ILE A 80 -3.74 13.89 -5.48
C ILE A 80 -4.85 14.41 -6.41
N PRO A 81 -4.73 15.66 -6.91
CA PRO A 81 -5.67 16.19 -7.89
C PRO A 81 -5.49 15.44 -9.22
N PHE A 82 -6.58 14.88 -9.76
CA PHE A 82 -6.57 14.25 -11.07
C PHE A 82 -6.66 15.34 -12.14
N LEU A 83 -5.52 15.65 -12.75
CA LEU A 83 -5.35 16.68 -13.78
C LEU A 83 -5.47 16.05 -15.18
N PHE A 84 -6.68 15.65 -15.58
CA PHE A 84 -7.02 15.33 -16.97
C PHE A 84 -8.42 15.86 -17.30
#